data_AF-A0A971H037-F1
#
_entry.id   AF-A0A971H037-F1
#
_cell.length_a   1.000
_cell.length_b   1.000
_cell.length_c   1.000
_cell.angle_alpha   90.00
_cell.angle_beta   90.00
_cell.angle_gamma   90.00
#
_symmetry.space_group_name_H-M   'P 1'
#
loop_
_entity.id
_entity.type
_entity.pdbx_description
1 polymer ?
#
loop_
_entity_poly.entity_id
_entity_poly.type
_entity_poly.pdbx_seq_one_letter_code
_entity_poly.pdbx_strand_id
1 'polypeptide(L)'
;MEDRLKKKKVKHFIYNLLGYLLGVIIFDLLGNENSTLRVLSGILFVIVVRALLDLYEYRKHPKMWEKEKQLEKDERLIIIRDKAAYFTYNMTLTILVILWFVNIIKQNDELSYLISGLIAVFIILMELSKLYWSRKM
;
A
#
# COMPACT_ATOMS: atom_id res chain seq x y z
N MET A 1 -4.07 -23.57 3.74
CA MET A 1 -2.75 -23.02 3.32
C MET A 1 -2.87 -21.53 2.97
N GLU A 2 -3.96 -21.12 2.32
CA GLU A 2 -4.38 -19.71 2.19
C GLU A 2 -4.44 -18.92 3.50
N ASP A 3 -4.92 -19.51 4.60
CA ASP A 3 -5.04 -18.79 5.87
C ASP A 3 -3.71 -18.26 6.42
N ARG A 4 -2.59 -18.95 6.14
CA ARG A 4 -1.27 -18.47 6.58
C ARG A 4 -0.80 -17.29 5.73
N LEU A 5 -1.13 -17.27 4.43
CA LEU A 5 -0.86 -16.16 3.51
C LEU A 5 -1.79 -14.96 3.79
N LYS A 6 -3.08 -15.18 4.04
CA LYS A 6 -4.03 -14.13 4.47
C LYS A 6 -3.57 -13.51 5.79
N LYS A 7 -3.18 -14.31 6.79
CA LYS A 7 -2.60 -13.80 8.05
C LYS A 7 -1.30 -13.02 7.83
N LYS A 8 -0.46 -13.42 6.87
CA LYS A 8 0.77 -12.70 6.50
C LYS A 8 0.47 -11.31 5.90
N LYS A 9 -0.50 -11.23 4.97
CA LYS A 9 -0.94 -9.95 4.39
C LYS A 9 -1.54 -9.01 5.44
N VAL A 10 -2.37 -9.53 6.34
CA VAL A 10 -2.95 -8.77 7.45
C VAL A 10 -1.86 -8.27 8.40
N LYS A 11 -0.88 -9.12 8.74
CA LYS A 11 0.28 -8.68 9.55
C LYS A 11 1.04 -7.55 8.86
N HIS A 12 1.35 -7.67 7.58
CA HIS A 12 2.01 -6.60 6.82
C HIS A 12 1.22 -5.29 6.83
N PHE A 13 -0.11 -5.37 6.70
CA PHE A 13 -0.97 -4.19 6.80
C PHE A 13 -0.87 -3.53 8.19
N ILE A 14 -0.96 -4.33 9.27
CA ILE A 14 -0.83 -3.84 10.64
C ILE A 14 0.54 -3.19 10.88
N TYR A 15 1.62 -3.82 10.42
CA TYR A 15 2.96 -3.27 10.58
C TYR A 15 3.20 -2.00 9.76
N ASN A 16 2.59 -1.88 8.58
CA ASN A 16 2.64 -0.63 7.83
C ASN A 16 1.89 0.49 8.58
N LEU A 17 0.74 0.19 9.17
CA LEU A 17 0.01 1.16 9.99
C LEU A 17 0.84 1.61 11.20
N LEU A 18 1.47 0.65 11.89
CA LEU A 18 2.37 0.92 13.01
C LEU A 18 3.62 1.71 12.58
N GLY A 19 4.21 1.36 11.43
CA GLY A 19 5.36 2.07 10.88
C GLY A 19 5.01 3.53 10.59
N TYR A 20 3.86 3.78 9.96
CA TYR A 20 3.40 5.14 9.69
C TYR A 20 3.22 5.95 10.99
N LEU A 21 2.51 5.38 11.97
CA LEU A 21 2.28 6.03 13.26
C LEU A 21 3.59 6.34 13.98
N LEU A 22 4.55 5.41 13.99
CA LEU A 22 5.88 5.63 14.58
C LEU A 22 6.63 6.76 13.87
N GLY A 23 6.61 6.79 12.53
CA GLY A 23 7.26 7.86 11.75
C GLY A 23 6.67 9.25 12.00
N VAL A 24 5.35 9.32 12.21
CA VAL A 24 4.66 10.56 12.58
C VAL A 24 4.97 10.97 14.01
N ILE A 25 4.92 10.05 14.98
CA ILE A 25 5.23 10.34 16.39
C ILE A 25 6.67 10.82 16.54
N ILE A 26 7.63 10.16 15.89
CA ILE A 26 9.04 10.57 15.93
C ILE A 26 9.22 11.96 15.32
N PHE A 27 8.51 12.27 14.24
CA PHE A 27 8.55 13.60 13.63
C PHE A 27 7.96 14.68 14.54
N ASP A 28 6.82 14.39 15.18
CA ASP A 28 6.15 15.31 16.11
C ASP A 28 7.02 15.56 17.36
N LEU A 29 7.74 14.54 17.85
CA LEU A 29 8.71 14.66 18.95
C LEU A 29 9.93 15.52 18.60
N LEU A 30 10.27 15.63 17.31
CA LEU A 30 11.35 16.51 16.85
C LEU A 30 10.93 17.99 16.78
N GLY A 31 9.70 18.32 17.15
CA GLY A 31 9.21 19.69 17.30
C GLY A 31 9.00 20.44 15.99
N ASN A 32 8.85 19.72 14.87
CA ASN A 32 8.65 20.33 13.56
C ASN A 32 7.16 20.38 13.20
N GLU A 33 6.66 21.57 12.84
CA GLU A 33 5.24 21.81 12.57
C GLU A 33 4.85 21.63 11.10
N ASN A 34 5.82 21.36 10.21
CA ASN A 34 5.53 21.24 8.79
C ASN A 34 4.74 19.95 8.48
N SER A 35 3.45 20.14 8.18
CA SER A 35 2.49 19.07 7.88
C SER A 35 2.92 18.19 6.71
N THR A 36 3.59 18.74 5.70
CA THR A 36 4.06 17.98 4.53
C THR A 36 5.20 17.03 4.90
N LEU A 37 6.17 17.54 5.67
CA LEU A 37 7.32 16.74 6.13
C LEU A 37 6.89 15.66 7.14
N ARG A 38 5.87 15.94 7.94
CA ARG A 38 5.26 14.97 8.86
C ARG A 38 4.69 13.76 8.13
N VAL A 39 3.94 13.99 7.06
CA VAL A 39 3.38 12.90 6.24
C VAL A 39 4.49 12.12 5.54
N LEU A 40 5.50 12.81 5.00
CA LEU A 40 6.65 12.17 4.37
C LEU A 40 7.46 11.32 5.34
N SER A 41 7.64 11.77 6.59
CA SER A 41 8.30 11.00 7.65
C SER A 41 7.55 9.70 7.95
N GLY A 42 6.21 9.78 8.09
CA GLY A 42 5.36 8.60 8.25
C GLY A 42 5.56 7.59 7.12
N ILE A 43 5.53 8.04 5.86
CA ILE A 43 5.71 7.18 4.68
C ILE A 43 7.12 6.56 4.65
N LEU A 44 8.17 7.34 4.94
CA LEU A 44 9.56 6.86 5.01
C LEU A 44 9.70 5.73 6.03
N PHE A 45 9.08 5.88 7.19
CA PHE A 45 9.14 4.88 8.25
C PHE A 45 8.37 3.60 7.90
N VAL A 46 7.28 3.67 7.14
CA VAL A 46 6.62 2.49 6.57
C VAL A 46 7.59 1.70 5.69
N ILE A 47 8.35 2.39 4.83
CA ILE A 47 9.32 1.75 3.93
C ILE A 47 10.40 1.02 4.75
N VAL A 48 10.93 1.67 5.79
CA VAL A 48 11.96 1.08 6.68
C VAL A 48 11.42 -0.14 7.43
N VAL A 49 10.25 -0.03 8.04
CA VAL A 49 9.63 -1.15 8.79
C VAL A 49 9.31 -2.32 7.87
N ARG A 50 8.84 -2.04 6.66
CA ARG A 50 8.55 -3.06 5.65
C ARG A 50 9.82 -3.78 5.20
N ALA A 51 10.89 -3.03 4.91
CA ALA A 51 12.18 -3.61 4.54
C ALA A 51 12.75 -4.51 5.65
N LEU A 52 12.60 -4.11 6.92
CA LEU A 52 13.03 -4.91 8.07
C LEU A 52 12.21 -6.19 8.23
N LEU A 53 10.90 -6.13 7.99
CA LEU A 53 10.02 -7.31 8.02
C LEU A 53 10.34 -8.29 6.89
N ASP A 54 10.55 -7.78 5.67
CA ASP A 54 10.94 -8.61 4.53
C ASP A 54 12.28 -9.32 4.80
N LEU A 55 13.27 -8.61 5.37
CA LEU A 55 14.55 -9.18 5.80
C LEU A 55 14.39 -10.24 6.90
N TYR A 56 13.54 -9.97 7.89
CA TYR A 56 13.27 -10.91 8.98
C TYR A 56 12.60 -12.19 8.48
N GLU A 57 11.59 -12.07 7.62
CA GLU A 57 10.89 -13.20 7.03
C GLU A 57 11.78 -14.01 6.09
N TYR A 58 12.61 -13.34 5.28
CA TYR A 58 13.58 -13.98 4.40
C TYR A 58 14.57 -14.85 5.20
N ARG A 59 15.07 -14.32 6.32
CA ARG A 59 16.04 -15.03 7.17
C ARG A 59 15.41 -16.19 7.94
N LYS A 60 14.16 -16.05 8.38
CA LYS A 60 13.49 -17.04 9.26
C LYS A 60 12.76 -18.13 8.49
N HIS A 61 12.26 -17.84 7.28
CA HIS A 61 11.43 -18.76 6.50
C HIS A 61 11.80 -18.81 5.00
N PRO A 62 13.04 -19.23 4.64
CA PRO A 62 13.48 -19.27 3.25
C PRO A 62 12.64 -20.21 2.36
N LYS A 63 12.16 -21.33 2.91
CA LYS A 63 11.32 -22.32 2.19
C LYS A 63 9.91 -21.82 1.82
N MET A 64 9.43 -20.73 2.43
CA MET A 64 8.14 -20.12 2.06
C MET A 64 8.25 -19.32 0.76
N TRP A 65 9.42 -18.71 0.52
CA TRP A 65 9.71 -17.91 -0.68
C TRP A 65 9.81 -18.79 -1.94
N GLU A 66 10.47 -19.94 -1.82
CA GLU A 66 10.56 -20.93 -2.91
C GLU A 66 9.19 -21.51 -3.27
N LYS A 67 8.30 -21.69 -2.28
CA LYS A 67 6.94 -22.20 -2.46
C LYS A 67 5.96 -21.16 -3.00
N GLU A 68 6.10 -19.88 -2.65
CA GLU A 68 5.43 -18.76 -3.35
C GLU A 68 5.80 -18.74 -4.83
N LYS A 69 7.09 -18.93 -5.15
CA LYS A 69 7.58 -19.06 -6.53
C LYS A 69 7.06 -20.29 -7.28
N GLN A 70 6.78 -21.39 -6.58
CA GLN A 70 6.21 -22.60 -7.19
C GLN A 70 4.69 -22.47 -7.43
N LEU A 71 3.95 -21.86 -6.50
CA LEU A 71 2.51 -21.57 -6.68
C LEU A 71 2.25 -20.53 -7.79
N GLU A 72 3.16 -19.57 -7.97
CA GLU A 72 3.12 -18.64 -9.12
C GLU A 72 3.24 -19.33 -10.48
N LYS A 73 3.78 -20.56 -10.54
CA LYS A 73 4.03 -21.25 -11.82
C LYS A 73 2.83 -21.98 -12.41
N ASP A 74 1.80 -22.33 -11.62
CA ASP A 74 0.63 -23.08 -12.10
C ASP A 74 -0.62 -22.21 -12.33
N GLU A 75 -0.71 -21.02 -11.72
CA GLU A 75 -1.82 -20.06 -11.91
C GLU A 75 -1.44 -18.84 -12.77
N ARG A 76 -0.37 -18.96 -13.59
CA ARG A 76 0.34 -17.83 -14.23
C ARG A 76 -0.58 -16.81 -14.88
N LEU A 77 -1.58 -17.22 -15.64
CA LEU A 77 -2.40 -16.29 -16.42
C LEU A 77 -3.38 -15.48 -15.55
N ILE A 78 -3.90 -16.09 -14.49
CA ILE A 78 -4.82 -15.43 -13.54
C ILE A 78 -4.02 -14.52 -12.60
N ILE A 79 -2.90 -15.00 -12.06
CA ILE A 79 -2.01 -14.20 -11.20
C ILE A 79 -1.39 -13.02 -11.95
N ILE A 80 -0.96 -13.18 -13.21
CA ILE A 80 -0.41 -12.06 -13.99
C ILE A 80 -1.48 -10.99 -14.20
N ARG A 81 -2.73 -11.38 -14.51
CA ARG A 81 -3.82 -10.42 -14.70
C ARG A 81 -4.16 -9.69 -13.41
N ASP A 82 -4.19 -10.40 -12.28
CA ASP A 82 -4.52 -9.83 -10.98
C ASP A 82 -3.39 -8.94 -10.43
N LYS A 83 -2.13 -9.36 -10.62
CA LYS A 83 -0.96 -8.54 -10.32
C LYS A 83 -0.85 -7.32 -11.23
N ALA A 84 -1.16 -7.46 -12.52
CA ALA A 84 -1.19 -6.33 -13.45
C ALA A 84 -2.27 -5.34 -13.04
N ALA A 85 -3.50 -5.80 -12.74
CA ALA A 85 -4.58 -4.93 -12.26
C ALA A 85 -4.21 -4.21 -10.96
N TYR A 86 -3.59 -4.92 -10.00
CA TYR A 86 -3.10 -4.33 -8.76
C TYR A 86 -1.98 -3.31 -9.01
N PHE A 87 -1.04 -3.61 -9.91
CA PHE A 87 0.04 -2.70 -10.27
C PHE A 87 -0.49 -1.44 -10.97
N THR A 88 -1.37 -1.61 -11.97
CA THR A 88 -2.03 -0.52 -12.68
C THR A 88 -2.81 0.36 -11.71
N TYR A 89 -3.60 -0.22 -10.80
CA TYR A 89 -4.33 0.52 -9.78
C TYR A 89 -3.41 1.39 -8.92
N ASN A 90 -2.32 0.83 -8.40
CA ASN A 90 -1.39 1.57 -7.55
C ASN A 90 -0.65 2.67 -8.34
N MET A 91 -0.28 2.39 -9.60
CA MET A 91 0.34 3.37 -10.48
C MET A 91 -0.62 4.52 -10.78
N THR A 92 -1.89 4.23 -11.10
CA THR A 92 -2.93 5.24 -11.31
C THR A 92 -3.17 6.08 -10.07
N LEU A 93 -3.27 5.48 -8.88
CA LEU A 93 -3.38 6.22 -7.62
C LEU A 93 -2.18 7.13 -7.38
N THR A 94 -0.97 6.64 -7.64
CA THR A 94 0.25 7.43 -7.48
C THR A 94 0.24 8.66 -8.37
N ILE A 95 -0.16 8.50 -9.64
CA ILE A 95 -0.30 9.61 -10.60
C ILE A 95 -1.38 10.60 -10.12
N LEU A 96 -2.53 10.12 -9.66
CA LEU A 96 -3.60 10.97 -9.15
C LEU A 96 -3.17 11.77 -7.92
N VAL A 97 -2.40 11.16 -7.01
CA VAL A 97 -1.84 11.85 -5.83
C VAL A 97 -0.83 12.93 -6.25
N ILE A 98 0.02 12.66 -7.24
CA ILE A 98 0.95 13.67 -7.78
C ILE A 98 0.17 14.83 -8.41
N LEU A 99 -0.85 14.54 -9.22
CA LEU A 99 -1.68 15.57 -9.86
C LEU A 99 -2.47 16.38 -8.83
N TRP A 100 -2.98 15.74 -7.79
CA TRP A 100 -3.64 16.41 -6.66
C TRP A 100 -2.67 17.38 -5.97
N PHE A 101 -1.46 16.92 -5.65
CA PHE A 101 -0.43 17.74 -5.01
C PHE A 101 -0.02 18.95 -5.86
N VAL A 102 0.12 18.77 -7.17
CA VAL A 102 0.42 19.86 -8.12
C VAL A 102 -0.72 20.89 -8.15
N ASN A 103 -1.98 20.46 -8.11
CA ASN A 103 -3.12 21.38 -8.14
C ASN A 103 -3.29 22.17 -6.85
N ILE A 104 -2.96 21.58 -5.69
CA ILE A 104 -2.89 22.31 -4.41
C ILE A 104 -1.83 23.42 -4.47
N ILE A 105 -0.64 23.12 -4.98
CA ILE A 105 0.43 24.13 -5.11
C ILE A 105 0.00 25.28 -6.04
N LYS A 106 -0.74 24.96 -7.10
CA LYS A 106 -1.28 25.94 -8.04
C LYS A 106 -2.54 26.67 -7.54
N GLN A 107 -2.99 26.40 -6.31
CA GLN A 107 -4.21 26.97 -5.72
C GLN A 107 -5.45 26.75 -6.60
N ASN A 108 -5.50 25.60 -7.28
CA ASN A 108 -6.65 25.21 -8.08
C ASN A 108 -7.54 24.25 -7.29
N ASP A 109 -8.39 24.84 -6.45
CA ASP A 109 -9.19 24.11 -5.48
C ASP A 109 -10.27 23.23 -6.16
N GLU A 110 -10.91 23.71 -7.23
CA GLU A 110 -11.93 22.95 -7.97
C GLU A 110 -11.37 21.63 -8.52
N LEU A 111 -10.22 21.68 -9.20
CA LEU A 111 -9.55 20.49 -9.73
C LEU A 111 -9.03 19.57 -8.60
N SER A 112 -8.55 20.15 -7.50
CA SER A 112 -8.09 19.37 -6.35
C SER A 112 -9.23 18.58 -5.68
N TYR A 113 -10.42 19.18 -5.55
CA TYR A 113 -11.61 18.48 -5.05
C TYR A 113 -12.05 17.36 -5.99
N LEU A 114 -12.04 17.61 -7.31
CA LEU A 114 -12.41 16.61 -8.31
C LEU A 114 -11.47 15.40 -8.27
N ILE A 115 -10.16 15.64 -8.20
CA ILE A 115 -9.15 14.57 -8.09
C ILE A 115 -9.31 13.80 -6.76
N SER A 116 -9.61 14.49 -5.66
CA SER A 116 -9.89 13.85 -4.37
C SER A 116 -11.08 12.90 -4.44
N GLY A 117 -12.16 13.32 -5.11
CA GLY A 117 -13.33 12.49 -5.37
C GLY A 117 -13.00 11.26 -6.20
N LEU A 118 -12.18 11.42 -7.25
CA LEU A 118 -11.72 10.29 -8.08
C LEU A 118 -10.88 9.29 -7.28
N ILE A 119 -9.97 9.76 -6.41
CA ILE A 119 -9.19 8.89 -5.53
C ILE A 119 -10.13 8.08 -4.62
N ALA A 120 -11.14 8.72 -4.02
CA ALA A 120 -12.11 8.05 -3.16
C ALA A 120 -12.90 6.97 -3.92
N VAL A 121 -13.36 7.27 -5.15
CA VAL A 121 -14.04 6.30 -6.01
C VAL A 121 -13.16 5.10 -6.33
N PHE A 122 -11.89 5.32 -6.67
CA PHE A 122 -10.94 4.23 -6.94
C PHE A 122 -10.75 3.32 -5.71
N ILE A 123 -10.65 3.90 -4.51
CA ILE A 123 -10.53 3.14 -3.25
C ILE A 123 -11.79 2.29 -3.00
N ILE A 124 -12.98 2.86 -3.19
CA ILE A 124 -14.24 2.15 -3.01
C ILE A 124 -14.35 0.99 -4.00
N LEU A 125 -14.06 1.22 -5.28
CA LEU A 125 -14.11 0.17 -6.30
C LEU A 125 -13.13 -0.98 -6.00
N MET A 126 -11.92 -0.66 -5.53
CA MET A 126 -10.94 -1.67 -5.13
C MET A 126 -11.44 -2.48 -3.92
N GLU A 127 -11.96 -1.84 -2.87
CA GLU A 127 -12.50 -2.58 -1.72
C GLU A 127 -13.74 -3.42 -2.06
N LEU A 128 -14.64 -2.91 -2.92
CA LEU A 128 -15.77 -3.68 -3.43
C LEU A 128 -15.31 -4.89 -4.23
N SER A 129 -14.29 -4.73 -5.09
CA SER A 129 -13.72 -5.85 -5.84
C SER A 129 -13.12 -6.90 -4.92
N LYS A 130 -12.37 -6.51 -3.89
CA LYS A 130 -11.82 -7.43 -2.89
C LYS A 130 -12.92 -8.18 -2.15
N LEU A 131 -13.97 -7.46 -1.72
CA LEU A 131 -15.14 -8.04 -1.05
C LEU A 131 -15.84 -9.09 -1.93
N TYR A 132 -16.09 -8.76 -3.20
CA TYR A 132 -16.72 -9.68 -4.15
C TYR A 132 -15.90 -10.95 -4.35
N TRP A 133 -14.59 -10.83 -4.57
CA TRP A 133 -13.71 -12.00 -4.74
C TRP A 133 -13.55 -12.81 -3.46
N SER A 134 -13.54 -12.18 -2.28
CA SER A 134 -13.46 -12.88 -0.99
C SER A 134 -14.69 -13.73 -0.65
N ARG A 135 -15.86 -13.44 -1.25
CA ARG A 135 -17.08 -14.23 -1.10
C ARG A 135 -17.20 -15.37 -2.12
N LYS A 136 -16.41 -15.33 -3.19
CA LYS A 136 -16.47 -16.28 -4.31
C LYS A 136 -15.44 -17.42 -4.17
N MET A 137 -14.34 -17.20 -3.45
CA MET A 137 -13.40 -18.24 -2.98
C MET A 137 -13.82 -18.76 -1.61
#